data_AF-C4Z255-F1
#
_entry.id   AF-C4Z255-F1
#
_cell.length_a   1.000
_cell.length_b   1.000
_cell.length_c   1.000
_cell.angle_alpha   90.00
_cell.angle_beta   90.00
_cell.angle_gamma   90.00
#
_symmetry.space_group_name_H-M   'P 1'
#
loop_
_entity.id
_entity.type
_entity.pdbx_description
1 polymer ?
#
loop_
_entity_poly.entity_id
_entity_poly.type
_entity_poly.pdbx_seq_one_letter_code
_entity_poly.pdbx_strand_id
1 'polypeptide(L)'
;MQILDHLLEKEGVTLDCVHTLGHFDLHQQTAQENLATCFSLFMYLPHLHELNLYNDNKLLVFPIKDLTETNPVYIFMNKDNAYVEGTDGLKNLLKNEVENYV
;
A
#
# COMPACT_ATOMS: atom_id res chain seq x y z
N MET A 1 -4.67 -7.97 -4.38
CA MET A 1 -6.04 -7.55 -4.74
C MET A 1 -7.12 -8.18 -3.86
N GLN A 2 -6.88 -9.31 -3.17
CA GLN A 2 -7.92 -10.03 -2.39
C GLN A 2 -8.83 -9.17 -1.49
N ILE A 3 -8.29 -8.20 -0.73
CA ILE A 3 -9.11 -7.33 0.14
C ILE A 3 -10.04 -6.44 -0.70
N LEU A 4 -9.52 -5.86 -1.78
CA LEU A 4 -10.30 -4.99 -2.66
C LEU A 4 -11.33 -5.81 -3.45
N ASP A 5 -10.96 -6.98 -3.95
CA ASP A 5 -11.85 -7.87 -4.68
C ASP A 5 -13.04 -8.29 -3.78
N HIS A 6 -12.76 -8.64 -2.52
CA HIS A 6 -13.79 -8.98 -1.54
C HIS A 6 -14.73 -7.81 -1.24
N LEU A 7 -14.17 -6.61 -1.06
CA LEU A 7 -14.96 -5.39 -0.85
C LEU A 7 -15.87 -5.11 -2.06
N LEU A 8 -15.35 -5.16 -3.28
CA LEU A 8 -16.11 -4.89 -4.49
C LEU A 8 -17.24 -5.90 -4.69
N GLU A 9 -16.97 -7.18 -4.43
CA GLU A 9 -17.98 -8.24 -4.47
C GLU A 9 -19.09 -7.98 -3.44
N LYS A 10 -18.72 -7.66 -2.20
CA LYS A 10 -19.67 -7.33 -1.12
C LYS A 10 -20.56 -6.14 -1.46
N GLU A 11 -19.99 -5.10 -2.07
CA GLU A 11 -20.71 -3.88 -2.45
C GLU A 11 -21.42 -4.00 -3.82
N GLY A 12 -21.28 -5.13 -4.52
CA GLY A 12 -21.87 -5.34 -5.84
C GLY A 12 -21.31 -4.40 -6.92
N VAL A 13 -20.08 -3.92 -6.73
CA VAL A 13 -19.40 -2.98 -7.64
C VAL A 13 -18.48 -3.75 -8.58
N THR A 14 -18.53 -3.41 -9.87
CA THR A 14 -17.53 -3.88 -10.84
C THR A 14 -16.68 -2.69 -11.28
N LEU A 15 -15.37 -2.86 -11.22
CA LEU A 15 -14.43 -1.85 -11.73
C LEU A 15 -14.11 -2.14 -13.20
N ASP A 16 -14.12 -1.10 -14.02
CA ASP A 16 -13.48 -1.15 -15.33
C ASP A 16 -11.97 -0.94 -15.15
N CYS A 17 -11.25 -2.03 -14.86
CA CYS A 17 -9.82 -1.97 -14.61
C CYS A 17 -9.07 -1.74 -15.94
N VAL A 18 -8.72 -0.48 -16.21
CA VAL A 18 -7.99 -0.06 -17.42
C VAL A 18 -6.56 -0.58 -17.42
N HIS A 19 -5.91 -0.67 -16.25
CA HIS A 19 -4.54 -1.16 -16.15
C HIS A 19 -4.23 -1.74 -14.76
N THR A 20 -3.44 -2.81 -14.71
CA THR A 20 -2.83 -3.32 -13.47
C THR A 20 -1.32 -3.12 -13.54
N LEU A 21 -0.78 -2.26 -12.67
CA LEU A 21 0.68 -2.03 -12.57
C LEU A 21 1.21 -2.70 -11.31
N GLY A 22 2.40 -3.31 -11.41
CA GLY A 22 3.06 -3.95 -10.28
C GLY A 22 3.82 -2.98 -9.37
N HIS A 23 4.18 -1.81 -9.89
CA HIS A 23 4.91 -0.78 -9.15
C HIS A 23 3.99 0.38 -8.75
N PHE A 24 4.10 0.77 -7.49
CA PHE A 24 3.18 1.73 -6.87
C PHE A 24 3.39 3.17 -7.36
N ASP A 25 4.64 3.55 -7.64
CA ASP A 25 5.03 4.83 -8.23
C ASP A 25 4.31 5.12 -9.56
N LEU A 26 4.14 4.11 -10.42
CA LEU A 26 3.46 4.27 -11.70
C LEU A 26 1.95 4.56 -11.54
N HIS A 27 1.31 3.98 -10.51
CA HIS A 27 -0.09 4.28 -10.19
C HIS A 27 -0.26 5.74 -9.78
N GLN A 28 0.65 6.25 -8.94
CA GLN A 28 0.64 7.65 -8.51
C GLN A 28 0.86 8.59 -9.68
N GLN A 29 1.83 8.31 -10.55
CA GLN A 29 2.09 9.13 -11.73
C GLN A 29 0.86 9.20 -12.65
N THR A 30 0.22 8.06 -12.92
CA THR A 30 -0.99 8.00 -13.74
C THR A 30 -2.13 8.86 -13.15
N ALA A 31 -2.26 8.86 -11.82
CA ALA A 31 -3.21 9.71 -11.12
C ALA A 31 -2.84 11.21 -11.17
N GLN A 32 -1.55 11.55 -11.07
CA GLN A 32 -1.06 12.93 -11.19
C GLN A 32 -1.27 13.52 -12.58
N GLU A 33 -1.16 12.68 -13.60
CA GLU A 33 -1.44 13.03 -14.99
C GLU A 33 -2.94 13.08 -15.31
N ASN A 34 -3.82 12.86 -14.31
CA ASN A 34 -5.27 12.79 -14.45
C ASN A 34 -5.76 11.70 -15.43
N LEU A 35 -4.98 10.65 -15.62
CA LEU A 35 -5.30 9.56 -16.54
C LEU A 35 -6.16 8.47 -15.89
N ALA A 36 -6.05 8.28 -14.58
CA ALA A 36 -6.83 7.30 -13.84
C ALA A 36 -6.94 7.64 -12.35
N THR A 37 -7.89 7.00 -11.67
CA THR A 37 -7.89 6.88 -10.20
C THR A 37 -7.24 5.57 -9.81
N CYS A 38 -6.44 5.56 -8.73
CA CYS A 38 -5.75 4.36 -8.27
C CYS A 38 -6.05 4.05 -6.80
N PHE A 39 -5.92 2.78 -6.42
CA PHE A 39 -5.93 2.34 -5.03
C PHE A 39 -4.53 2.45 -4.44
N SER A 40 -4.44 2.89 -3.18
CA SER A 40 -3.17 3.07 -2.48
C SER A 40 -3.17 2.37 -1.12
N LEU A 41 -2.01 1.83 -0.75
CA LEU A 41 -1.75 1.44 0.64
C LEU A 41 -1.50 2.70 1.48
N PHE A 42 -1.96 2.67 2.74
CA PHE A 42 -1.78 3.80 3.68
C PHE A 42 -0.32 4.13 3.94
N MET A 43 0.59 3.14 3.89
CA MET A 43 2.03 3.34 4.10
C MET A 43 2.67 4.31 3.10
N TYR A 44 2.03 4.57 1.96
CA TYR A 44 2.53 5.52 0.96
C TYR A 44 1.99 6.95 1.13
N LEU A 45 1.10 7.19 2.09
CA LEU A 45 0.57 8.54 2.36
C LEU A 45 1.65 9.60 2.60
N PRO A 46 2.73 9.35 3.38
CA PRO A 46 3.78 10.35 3.58
C PRO A 46 4.41 10.79 2.25
N HIS A 47 4.66 9.84 1.34
CA HIS A 47 5.21 10.12 0.03
C HIS A 47 4.22 10.88 -0.86
N LEU A 48 2.93 10.54 -0.80
CA LEU A 48 1.87 11.29 -1.50
C LEU A 48 1.80 12.76 -1.06
N HIS A 49 1.96 13.02 0.25
CA HIS A 49 2.02 14.38 0.77
C HIS A 49 3.23 15.15 0.25
N GLU A 50 4.40 14.51 0.19
CA GLU A 50 5.61 15.09 -0.39
C GLU A 50 5.44 15.41 -1.88
N LEU A 51 4.91 14.47 -2.68
CA LEU A 51 4.63 14.68 -4.10
C LEU A 51 3.71 15.88 -4.33
N ASN A 52 2.73 16.07 -3.46
CA ASN A 52 1.81 17.21 -3.49
C ASN A 52 2.48 18.55 -3.15
N LEU A 53 3.69 18.59 -2.59
CA LEU A 53 4.41 19.84 -2.39
C LEU A 53 4.99 20.37 -3.71
N TYR A 54 5.42 19.47 -4.60
CA TYR A 54 6.17 19.83 -5.81
C TYR A 54 5.32 19.90 -7.09
N ASN A 55 4.18 19.20 -7.13
CA ASN A 55 3.34 19.11 -8.33
C ASN A 55 2.12 20.03 -8.22
N ASP A 56 1.74 20.72 -9.29
CA ASP A 56 0.53 21.55 -9.31
C ASP A 56 -0.74 20.69 -9.24
N ASN A 57 -0.75 19.56 -9.95
CA ASN A 57 -1.81 18.56 -9.88
C ASN A 57 -1.72 17.78 -8.57
N LYS A 58 -2.54 18.16 -7.59
CA LYS A 58 -2.57 17.52 -6.28
C LYS A 58 -3.33 16.20 -6.32
N LEU A 59 -2.73 15.16 -5.77
CA LEU A 59 -3.38 13.89 -5.49
C LEU A 59 -4.26 14.03 -4.24
N LEU A 60 -5.57 13.86 -4.41
CA LEU A 60 -6.51 13.79 -3.29
C LEU A 60 -6.68 12.33 -2.88
N VAL A 61 -6.51 12.04 -1.58
CA VAL A 61 -6.60 10.69 -1.05
C VAL A 61 -7.76 10.61 -0.08
N PHE A 62 -8.62 9.61 -0.27
CA PHE A 62 -9.78 9.38 0.57
C PHE A 62 -9.74 7.95 1.11
N PRO A 63 -10.03 7.74 2.41
CA PRO A 63 -10.20 6.40 2.93
C PRO A 63 -11.42 5.75 2.29
N ILE A 64 -11.33 4.44 2.05
CA ILE A 64 -12.45 3.66 1.54
C ILE A 64 -13.40 3.39 2.71
N LYS A 65 -14.67 3.76 2.52
CA LYS A 65 -15.70 3.63 3.56
C LYS A 65 -15.83 2.15 3.97
N ASP A 66 -15.91 1.92 5.29
CA ASP A 66 -16.15 0.61 5.91
C ASP A 66 -15.10 -0.48 5.58
N LEU A 67 -13.95 -0.11 5.01
CA LEU A 67 -12.83 -1.02 4.78
C LEU A 67 -11.96 -1.10 6.04
N THR A 68 -12.24 -2.10 6.89
CA THR A 68 -11.49 -2.34 8.14
C THR A 68 -10.39 -3.40 7.99
N GLU A 69 -10.36 -4.13 6.87
CA GLU A 69 -9.36 -5.15 6.60
C GLU A 69 -8.00 -4.51 6.28
N THR A 70 -6.94 -5.05 6.86
CA THR A 70 -5.56 -4.60 6.65
C THR A 70 -4.76 -5.66 5.91
N ASN A 71 -3.80 -5.22 5.09
CA ASN A 71 -2.90 -6.14 4.40
C ASN A 71 -1.88 -6.68 5.40
N PRO A 72 -1.82 -8.01 5.64
CA PRO A 72 -0.85 -8.55 6.56
C PRO A 72 0.56 -8.50 5.94
N VAL A 73 1.55 -8.10 6.74
CA VAL A 73 2.96 -8.10 6.36
C VAL A 73 3.66 -9.22 7.13
N TYR A 74 4.35 -10.09 6.41
CA TYR A 74 5.03 -11.26 6.99
C TYR A 74 6.53 -11.20 6.75
N ILE A 75 7.29 -11.59 7.77
CA ILE A 75 8.71 -11.87 7.65
C ILE A 75 8.88 -13.39 7.59
N PHE A 76 9.30 -13.90 6.44
CA PHE A 76 9.61 -15.32 6.26
C PHE A 76 11.11 -15.56 6.44
N MET A 77 11.46 -16.52 7.28
CA MET A 77 12.83 -16.98 7.48
C MET A 77 12.87 -18.50 7.34
N ASN A 78 13.90 -19.01 6.69
CA ASN A 78 14.14 -20.43 6.61
C ASN A 78 14.66 -20.93 7.96
N LYS A 79 13.93 -21.86 8.57
CA LYS A 79 14.27 -22.43 9.88
C LYS A 79 15.66 -23.08 9.91
N ASP A 80 16.11 -23.61 8.77
CA ASP A 80 17.35 -24.37 8.68
C ASP A 80 18.59 -23.48 8.43
N ASN A 81 18.39 -22.18 8.22
CA ASN A 81 19.48 -21.25 7.97
C ASN A 81 20.04 -20.70 9.29
N ALA A 82 21.38 -20.63 9.38
CA ALA A 82 22.04 -19.81 10.38
C ALA A 82 21.98 -18.33 9.96
N TYR A 83 21.49 -17.48 10.84
CA TYR A 83 21.40 -16.04 10.64
C TYR A 83 22.45 -15.31 11.46
N VAL A 84 22.91 -14.16 10.97
CA VAL A 84 23.87 -13.31 11.69
C VAL A 84 23.18 -12.64 12.88
N GLU A 85 23.95 -12.27 13.90
CA GLU A 85 23.42 -11.67 15.15
C GLU A 85 22.49 -10.46 14.91
N GLY A 86 22.79 -9.64 13.90
CA GLY A 86 21.97 -8.48 13.53
C GLY A 86 20.57 -8.82 12.99
N THR A 87 20.30 -10.08 12.62
CA THR A 87 19.00 -10.48 12.07
C THR A 87 17.86 -10.36 13.08
N ASP A 88 18.11 -10.74 14.35
CA ASP A 88 17.09 -10.58 15.40
C ASP A 88 16.82 -9.10 15.70
N GLY A 89 17.87 -8.27 15.68
CA GLY A 89 17.75 -6.82 15.81
C GLY A 89 16.89 -6.22 14.70
N LEU A 90 17.18 -6.56 13.43
CA LEU A 90 16.41 -6.09 12.28
C LEU A 90 14.95 -6.55 12.34
N LYS A 91 14.71 -7.81 12.71
CA LYS A 91 13.35 -8.36 12.87
C LYS A 91 12.53 -7.56 13.90
N ASN A 92 13.14 -7.23 15.04
CA ASN A 92 12.46 -6.44 16.07
C ASN A 92 12.20 -5.00 15.60
N LEU A 93 13.16 -4.38 14.91
CA LEU A 93 12.97 -3.06 14.32
C LEU A 93 11.79 -3.04 13.33
N LEU A 94 11.73 -4.01 12.42
CA LEU A 94 10.65 -4.09 11.44
C LEU A 94 9.28 -4.31 12.09
N LYS A 95 9.20 -5.13 13.14
CA LYS A 95 7.95 -5.34 13.89
C LYS A 95 7.46 -4.05 14.56
N ASN A 96 8.36 -3.36 15.25
CA ASN A 96 8.02 -2.10 15.93
C ASN A 96 7.58 -1.04 14.93
N GLU A 97 8.22 -0.97 13.76
CA GLU A 97 7.83 -0.02 12.72
C GLU A 97 6.43 -0.31 12.19
N VAL A 98 6.09 -1.57 11.93
CA VAL A 98 4.73 -1.95 11.48
C VAL A 98 3.68 -1.61 12.54
N GLU A 99 3.97 -1.83 13.82
CA GLU A 99 3.06 -1.46 14.93
C GLU A 99 2.77 0.05 15.00
N ASN A 100 3.68 0.90 14.50
CA ASN A 100 3.45 2.35 14.46
C ASN A 100 2.50 2.81 13.34
N TYR A 101 2.17 1.94 12.37
CA TYR A 101 1.27 2.24 11.25
C TYR A 101 -0.12 1.61 11.38
N VAL A 102 -0.40 0.87 12.47
CA VAL A 102 -1.69 0.23 12.79
C VAL A 102 -2.45 1.09 13.80
#